data_AF-A0AAN6G6L1-F1
#
_entry.id   AF-A0AAN6G6L1-F1
#
_cell.length_a   1.000
_cell.length_b   1.000
_cell.length_c   1.000
_cell.angle_alpha   90.00
_cell.angle_beta   90.00
_cell.angle_gamma   90.00
#
_symmetry.space_group_name_H-M   'P 1'
#
loop_
_entity.id
_entity.type
_entity.pdbx_description
1 polymer ?
#
loop_
_entity_poly.entity_id
_entity_poly.type
_entity_poly.pdbx_seq_one_letter_code
_entity_poly.pdbx_strand_id
1 'polypeptide(L)'
;MIHSEGRGINVLFAGDLCQLPPVASATLYARGASSALNAETRTLVELGQTAWLHVDEVVEFTEQMRMQDEDMAAALRRLRVRACTDADAALFNTNVLRSSDIPCGTTVTGKSSIIVLARTNETVRALNRHKASIQASTDRQDLVISHAIGHRQDLRPY
;
A
#
# COMPACT_ATOMS: atom_id res chain seq x y z
N MET A 1 -17.58 -13.13 -21.00
CA MET A 1 -16.79 -13.86 -22.04
C MET A 1 -17.54 -13.79 -23.35
N ILE A 2 -17.15 -12.87 -24.23
CA ILE A 2 -17.69 -12.73 -25.60
C ILE A 2 -16.51 -12.92 -26.56
N HIS A 3 -16.67 -13.82 -27.52
CA HIS A 3 -15.70 -14.07 -28.59
C HIS A 3 -15.81 -12.98 -29.66
N SER A 4 -14.68 -12.35 -29.99
CA SER A 4 -14.46 -11.64 -31.25
C SER A 4 -13.13 -12.11 -31.82
N GLU A 5 -13.17 -12.66 -33.03
CA GLU A 5 -11.99 -13.13 -33.75
C GLU A 5 -11.15 -11.95 -34.26
N GLY A 6 -9.83 -12.04 -34.05
CA GLY A 6 -8.85 -11.22 -34.79
C GLY A 6 -8.03 -10.23 -33.95
N ARG A 7 -7.12 -10.73 -33.11
CA ARG A 7 -6.02 -9.98 -32.45
C ARG A 7 -6.41 -8.89 -31.42
N GLY A 8 -7.46 -9.12 -30.64
CA GLY A 8 -7.71 -8.34 -29.43
C GLY A 8 -6.91 -8.88 -28.23
N ILE A 9 -6.30 -7.99 -27.44
CA ILE A 9 -5.80 -8.34 -26.10
C ILE A 9 -6.98 -8.24 -25.14
N ASN A 10 -7.31 -9.33 -24.45
CA ASN A 10 -8.23 -9.27 -23.32
C ASN A 10 -7.50 -8.65 -22.13
N VAL A 11 -8.00 -7.52 -21.64
CA VAL A 11 -7.40 -6.79 -20.52
C VAL A 11 -8.28 -6.99 -19.30
N LEU A 12 -7.71 -7.50 -18.21
CA LEU A 12 -8.35 -7.56 -16.89
C LEU A 12 -7.66 -6.57 -15.97
N PHE A 13 -8.41 -5.56 -15.51
CA PHE A 13 -7.97 -4.69 -14.42
C PHE A 13 -8.39 -5.30 -13.08
N ALA A 14 -7.42 -5.51 -12.19
CA ALA A 14 -7.68 -6.00 -10.84
C ALA A 14 -6.95 -5.13 -9.83
N GLY A 15 -7.66 -4.70 -8.78
CA GLY A 15 -7.10 -3.85 -7.75
C GLY A 15 -8.17 -3.27 -6.84
N ASP A 16 -7.72 -2.43 -5.91
CA ASP A 16 -8.58 -1.70 -4.99
C ASP A 16 -8.30 -0.20 -5.16
N LEU A 17 -9.30 0.53 -5.66
CA LEU A 17 -9.18 1.95 -5.97
C LEU A 17 -9.03 2.84 -4.72
N CYS A 18 -9.27 2.28 -3.53
CA CYS A 18 -9.09 2.96 -2.24
C CYS A 18 -7.67 2.79 -1.67
N GLN A 19 -6.78 2.07 -2.36
CA GLN A 19 -5.38 1.95 -1.96
C GLN A 19 -4.55 3.18 -2.38
N LEU A 20 -3.24 3.12 -2.10
CA LEU A 20 -2.31 4.18 -2.46
C LEU A 20 -2.34 4.46 -3.96
N PRO A 21 -2.36 5.74 -4.36
CA PRO A 21 -2.29 6.09 -5.77
C PRO A 21 -0.93 5.68 -6.36
N PRO A 22 -0.82 5.57 -7.69
CA PRO A 22 0.45 5.37 -8.37
C PRO A 22 1.49 6.40 -7.94
N VAL A 23 2.73 5.94 -7.67
CA VAL A 23 3.82 6.84 -7.27
C VAL A 23 4.26 7.67 -8.48
N ALA A 24 4.25 8.99 -8.33
CA ALA A 24 4.69 9.95 -9.35
C ALA A 24 4.01 9.75 -10.73
N SER A 25 2.77 9.25 -10.74
CA SER A 25 1.94 9.06 -11.94
C SER A 25 0.49 9.44 -11.63
N ALA A 26 -0.41 9.33 -12.60
CA ALA A 26 -1.83 9.61 -12.42
C ALA A 26 -2.66 8.33 -12.30
N THR A 27 -3.78 8.41 -11.57
CA THR A 27 -4.77 7.33 -11.52
C THR A 27 -5.51 7.22 -12.85
N LEU A 28 -5.91 6.00 -13.23
CA LEU A 28 -6.62 5.74 -14.49
C LEU A 28 -8.00 6.43 -14.55
N TYR A 29 -8.61 6.70 -13.40
CA TYR A 29 -9.88 7.39 -13.28
C TYR A 29 -9.74 8.91 -13.10
N ALA A 30 -8.52 9.47 -13.18
CA ALA A 30 -8.34 10.92 -13.14
C ALA A 30 -8.73 11.56 -14.48
N ARG A 31 -9.22 12.80 -14.44
CA ARG A 31 -9.51 13.61 -15.64
C ARG A 31 -8.21 14.21 -16.18
N GLY A 32 -7.42 13.39 -16.86
CA GLY A 32 -6.19 13.79 -17.55
C GLY A 32 -4.90 13.45 -16.80
N ALA A 33 -3.80 13.49 -17.54
CA ALA A 33 -2.45 13.28 -17.03
C ALA A 33 -1.84 14.61 -16.55
N SER A 34 -0.99 14.55 -15.52
CA SER A 34 -0.28 15.74 -15.03
C SER A 34 0.68 16.28 -16.10
N SER A 35 0.69 17.60 -16.29
CA SER A 35 1.64 18.28 -17.18
C SER A 35 3.09 18.20 -16.70
N ALA A 36 3.32 17.79 -15.45
CA ALA A 36 4.65 17.56 -14.89
C ALA A 36 5.29 16.24 -15.34
N LEU A 37 4.54 15.34 -15.99
CA LEU A 37 5.06 14.09 -16.53
C LEU A 37 5.83 14.34 -17.84
N ASN A 38 6.87 13.56 -18.10
CA ASN A 38 7.52 13.56 -19.40
C ASN A 38 6.55 13.07 -20.49
N ALA A 39 6.82 13.43 -21.75
CA ALA A 39 5.89 13.19 -22.86
C ALA A 39 5.55 11.71 -23.06
N GLU A 40 6.53 10.81 -22.90
CA GLU A 40 6.33 9.37 -23.06
C GLU A 40 5.42 8.81 -21.95
N THR A 41 5.73 9.13 -20.69
CA THR A 41 4.92 8.71 -19.53
C THR A 41 3.51 9.29 -19.62
N ARG A 42 3.37 10.56 -20.04
CA ARG A 42 2.07 11.18 -20.26
C ARG A 42 1.24 10.43 -21.30
N THR A 43 1.86 10.06 -22.42
CA THR A 43 1.21 9.30 -23.50
C THR A 43 0.73 7.93 -23.00
N LEU A 44 1.57 7.22 -22.25
CA LEU A 44 1.19 5.92 -21.65
C LEU A 44 0.03 6.06 -20.65
N VAL A 45 0.04 7.11 -19.83
CA VAL A 45 -1.05 7.40 -18.89
C VAL A 45 -2.34 7.70 -19.65
N GLU A 46 -2.31 8.55 -20.68
CA GLU A 46 -3.48 8.91 -21.48
C GLU A 46 -4.05 7.71 -22.25
N LEU A 47 -3.19 6.82 -22.76
CA LEU A 47 -3.62 5.56 -23.35
C LEU A 47 -4.30 4.66 -22.32
N GLY A 48 -3.73 4.54 -21.11
CA GLY A 48 -4.33 3.80 -20.01
C GLY A 48 -5.69 4.37 -19.58
N GLN A 49 -5.80 5.69 -19.47
CA GLN A 49 -7.06 6.40 -19.18
C GLN A 49 -8.10 6.17 -20.29
N THR A 50 -7.68 6.18 -21.55
CA THR A 50 -8.55 5.88 -22.69
C THR A 50 -9.05 4.44 -22.64
N ALA A 51 -8.15 3.47 -22.41
CA ALA A 51 -8.53 2.07 -22.24
C ALA A 51 -9.49 1.86 -21.05
N TRP A 52 -9.31 2.60 -19.96
CA TRP A 52 -10.19 2.57 -18.80
C TRP A 52 -11.63 3.00 -19.13
N LEU A 53 -11.83 3.95 -20.05
CA LEU A 53 -13.16 4.36 -20.52
C LEU A 53 -13.88 3.28 -21.33
N HIS A 54 -13.16 2.25 -21.79
CA HIS A 54 -13.72 1.11 -22.53
C HIS A 54 -14.00 -0.11 -21.65
N VAL A 55 -13.83 -0.02 -20.33
CA VAL A 55 -14.27 -1.07 -19.40
C VAL A 55 -15.79 -1.12 -19.39
N ASP A 56 -16.34 -2.28 -19.76
CA ASP A 56 -17.78 -2.54 -19.90
C ASP A 56 -18.36 -3.39 -18.76
N GLU A 57 -17.53 -4.24 -18.14
CA GLU A 57 -17.91 -5.10 -17.03
C GLU A 57 -17.08 -4.79 -15.77
N VAL A 58 -17.78 -4.72 -14.62
CA VAL A 58 -17.15 -4.55 -13.29
C VAL A 58 -17.63 -5.67 -12.38
N VAL A 59 -16.69 -6.35 -11.74
CA VAL A 59 -16.95 -7.37 -10.71
C VAL A 59 -16.43 -6.87 -9.37
N GLU A 60 -17.33 -6.70 -8.40
CA GLU A 60 -16.98 -6.29 -7.04
C GLU A 60 -16.95 -7.50 -6.10
N PHE A 61 -15.83 -7.69 -5.40
CA PHE A 61 -15.73 -8.68 -4.33
C PHE A 61 -16.05 -8.03 -2.97
N THR A 62 -17.12 -8.52 -2.33
CA THR A 62 -17.63 -7.94 -1.07
C THR A 62 -17.25 -8.75 0.16
N GLU A 63 -16.94 -10.04 0.01
CA GLU A 63 -16.54 -10.92 1.10
C GLU A 63 -15.11 -10.62 1.59
N GLN A 64 -14.94 -10.47 2.91
CA GLN A 64 -13.64 -10.21 3.52
C GLN A 64 -13.01 -11.50 4.03
N MET A 65 -11.99 -11.99 3.33
CA MET A 65 -11.31 -13.25 3.65
C MET A 65 -10.09 -13.09 4.59
N ARG A 66 -9.56 -11.88 4.76
CA ARG A 66 -8.34 -11.61 5.56
C ARG A 66 -8.64 -11.33 7.02
N MET A 67 -9.59 -10.44 7.29
CA MET A 67 -9.98 -10.07 8.66
C MET A 67 -11.21 -10.89 9.03
N GLN A 68 -11.02 -11.88 9.91
CA GLN A 68 -12.06 -12.81 10.35
C GLN A 68 -12.85 -12.29 11.57
N ASP A 69 -12.31 -11.30 12.28
CA ASP A 69 -13.04 -10.58 13.32
C ASP A 69 -14.08 -9.67 12.66
N GLU A 70 -15.36 -9.94 12.91
CA GLU A 70 -16.48 -9.29 12.22
C GLU A 70 -16.54 -7.78 12.51
N ASP A 71 -16.32 -7.38 13.76
CA ASP A 71 -16.38 -5.98 14.19
C ASP A 71 -15.24 -5.17 13.56
N MET A 72 -14.02 -5.70 13.59
CA MET A 72 -12.85 -5.08 12.96
C MET A 72 -12.99 -5.06 11.44
N ALA A 73 -13.51 -6.13 10.81
CA ALA A 73 -13.75 -6.16 9.38
C ALA A 73 -14.77 -5.09 8.96
N ALA A 74 -15.84 -4.91 9.73
CA ALA A 74 -16.84 -3.87 9.50
C ALA A 74 -16.26 -2.46 9.67
N ALA A 75 -15.45 -2.24 10.72
CA ALA A 75 -14.76 -0.97 10.96
C ALA A 75 -13.78 -0.63 9.81
N LEU A 76 -13.00 -1.60 9.33
CA LEU A 76 -12.08 -1.44 8.20
C LEU A 76 -12.80 -1.15 6.88
N ARG A 77 -13.97 -1.77 6.64
CA ARG A 77 -14.83 -1.45 5.48
C ARG A 77 -15.29 0.00 5.51
N ARG A 78 -15.71 0.50 6.68
CA ARG A 78 -16.07 1.92 6.86
C ARG A 78 -14.86 2.85 6.69
N LEU A 79 -13.69 2.48 7.22
CA LEU A 79 -12.46 3.24 7.05
C LEU A 79 -12.09 3.44 5.57
N ARG A 80 -12.22 2.37 4.77
CA ARG A 80 -11.92 2.38 3.34
C ARG A 80 -12.68 3.48 2.59
N VAL A 81 -13.95 3.69 2.92
CA VAL A 81 -14.83 4.69 2.28
C VAL A 81 -14.96 5.99 3.11
N ARG A 82 -14.10 6.19 4.11
CA ARG A 82 -14.09 7.36 5.01
C ARG A 82 -15.41 7.58 5.76
N ALA A 83 -16.07 6.49 6.15
CA ALA A 83 -17.33 6.49 6.89
C ALA A 83 -17.15 5.98 8.33
N CYS A 84 -15.96 6.15 8.92
CA CYS A 84 -15.70 5.75 10.30
C CYS A 84 -16.55 6.54 11.30
N THR A 85 -16.90 5.86 12.38
CA THR A 85 -17.59 6.39 13.56
C THR A 85 -16.63 6.51 14.74
N ASP A 86 -17.05 7.19 15.80
CA ASP A 86 -16.28 7.25 17.05
C ASP A 86 -16.07 5.86 17.68
N ALA A 87 -17.03 4.96 17.51
CA ALA A 87 -16.91 3.56 17.94
C ALA A 87 -15.80 2.83 17.18
N ASP A 88 -15.64 3.10 15.88
CA ASP A 88 -14.55 2.54 15.07
C ASP A 88 -13.19 3.05 15.56
N ALA A 89 -13.09 4.36 15.86
CA ALA A 89 -11.87 4.94 16.40
C ALA A 89 -11.52 4.34 17.77
N ALA A 90 -12.51 4.17 18.65
CA ALA A 90 -12.32 3.50 19.94
C ALA A 90 -11.83 2.05 19.75
N LEU A 91 -12.42 1.30 18.80
CA LEU A 91 -12.00 -0.06 18.46
C LEU A 91 -10.55 -0.09 17.95
N PHE A 92 -10.16 0.80 17.04
CA PHE A 92 -8.78 0.89 16.56
C PHE A 92 -7.79 1.23 17.68
N ASN A 93 -8.17 2.11 18.59
CA ASN A 93 -7.32 2.54 19.70
C ASN A 93 -6.99 1.40 20.69
N THR A 94 -7.82 0.35 20.77
CA THR A 94 -7.47 -0.86 21.54
C THR A 94 -6.19 -1.56 21.04
N ASN A 95 -5.85 -1.37 19.76
CA ASN A 95 -4.66 -1.93 19.12
C ASN A 95 -3.46 -0.97 19.10
N VAL A 96 -3.61 0.24 19.62
CA VAL A 96 -2.50 1.19 19.75
C VAL A 96 -1.62 0.77 20.93
N LEU A 97 -0.30 1.02 20.82
CA LEU A 97 0.64 0.73 21.89
C LEU A 97 0.26 1.47 23.16
N ARG A 98 0.27 0.75 24.28
CA ARG A 98 0.02 1.33 25.60
C ARG A 98 1.00 2.47 25.88
N SER A 99 0.46 3.61 26.30
CA SER A 99 1.20 4.80 26.72
C SER A 99 0.48 5.48 27.89
N SER A 100 1.04 6.58 28.42
CA SER A 100 0.34 7.42 29.41
C SER A 100 -1.00 7.95 28.87
N ASP A 101 -1.02 8.28 27.58
CA ASP A 101 -2.18 8.87 26.91
C ASP A 101 -3.19 7.80 26.48
N ILE A 102 -2.76 6.55 26.35
CA ILE A 102 -3.59 5.40 25.96
C ILE A 102 -3.36 4.25 26.96
N PRO A 103 -3.95 4.31 28.17
CA PRO A 103 -3.73 3.32 29.21
C PRO A 103 -4.28 1.93 28.83
N CYS A 104 -5.34 1.88 28.03
CA CYS A 104 -5.98 0.66 27.55
C CYS A 104 -5.30 0.03 26.33
N GLY A 105 -4.20 0.60 25.83
CA GLY A 105 -3.51 0.09 24.66
C GLY A 105 -2.89 -1.30 24.84
N THR A 106 -2.47 -1.91 23.73
CA THR A 106 -1.82 -3.22 23.70
C THR A 106 -0.35 -3.14 24.11
N THR A 107 0.15 -4.21 24.72
CA THR A 107 1.59 -4.42 24.94
C THR A 107 2.20 -5.27 23.85
N VAL A 108 3.50 -5.12 23.67
CA VAL A 108 4.30 -5.85 22.67
C VAL A 108 4.99 -7.07 23.27
N THR A 109 5.06 -7.12 24.60
CA THR A 109 5.70 -8.20 25.37
C THR A 109 5.16 -9.57 24.95
N GLY A 110 6.09 -10.51 24.67
CA GLY A 110 5.75 -11.87 24.26
C GLY A 110 5.48 -12.07 22.76
N LYS A 111 5.48 -11.01 21.94
CA LYS A 111 5.34 -11.10 20.49
C LYS A 111 6.72 -11.09 19.82
N SER A 112 7.24 -12.25 19.43
CA SER A 112 8.59 -12.40 18.85
C SER A 112 8.67 -12.09 17.34
N SER A 113 7.54 -12.00 16.64
CA SER A 113 7.48 -11.86 15.19
C SER A 113 6.65 -10.65 14.74
N ILE A 114 7.11 -9.45 15.10
CA ILE A 114 6.42 -8.21 14.73
C ILE A 114 7.02 -7.64 13.45
N ILE A 115 6.13 -7.23 12.55
CA ILE A 115 6.45 -6.44 11.38
C ILE A 115 6.17 -4.98 11.71
N VAL A 116 7.17 -4.11 11.50
CA VAL A 116 7.02 -2.66 11.66
C VAL A 116 6.86 -2.04 10.29
N LEU A 117 5.74 -1.36 10.08
CA LEU A 117 5.51 -0.55 8.88
C LEU A 117 5.87 0.91 9.21
N ALA A 118 6.61 1.55 8.32
CA ALA A 118 6.98 2.95 8.47
C ALA A 118 6.67 3.71 7.18
N ARG A 119 6.43 5.02 7.31
CA ARG A 119 6.03 5.89 6.21
C ARG A 119 7.08 5.98 5.10
N THR A 120 8.36 6.03 5.45
CA THR A 120 9.44 6.28 4.49
C THR A 120 10.42 5.10 4.43
N ASN A 121 10.97 4.88 3.24
CA ASN A 121 12.02 3.89 3.02
C ASN A 121 13.28 4.17 3.86
N GLU A 122 13.57 5.45 4.15
CA GLU A 122 14.66 5.82 5.03
C GLU A 122 14.43 5.30 6.46
N THR A 123 13.23 5.51 7.02
CA THR A 123 12.88 4.98 8.35
C THR A 123 12.91 3.45 8.35
N VAL A 124 12.37 2.79 7.32
CA VAL A 124 12.46 1.33 7.17
C VAL A 124 13.91 0.85 7.16
N ARG A 125 14.79 1.52 6.40
CA ARG A 125 16.22 1.17 6.35
C ARG A 125 16.91 1.36 7.70
N ALA A 126 16.62 2.45 8.41
CA ALA A 126 17.17 2.71 9.73
C ALA A 126 16.75 1.62 10.75
N LEU A 127 15.46 1.29 10.79
CA LEU A 127 14.92 0.24 11.67
C LEU A 127 15.50 -1.14 11.34
N ASN A 128 15.56 -1.48 10.05
CA ASN A 128 16.13 -2.77 9.60
C ASN A 128 17.61 -2.89 9.94
N ARG A 129 18.41 -1.82 9.74
CA ARG A 129 19.83 -1.80 10.12
C ARG A 129 20.01 -1.97 11.62
N HIS A 130 19.21 -1.27 12.42
CA HIS A 130 19.28 -1.37 13.87
C HIS A 130 18.97 -2.80 14.35
N LYS A 131 17.87 -3.39 13.86
CA LYS A 131 17.51 -4.78 14.18
C LYS A 131 18.59 -5.78 13.75
N ALA A 132 19.12 -5.63 12.53
CA ALA A 132 20.15 -6.52 12.00
C ALA A 132 21.46 -6.42 12.79
N SER A 133 21.85 -5.21 13.24
CA SER A 133 23.02 -5.00 14.09
C SER A 133 22.89 -5.70 15.45
N ILE A 134 21.73 -5.58 16.11
CA ILE A 134 21.47 -6.28 17.38
C ILE A 134 21.52 -7.80 17.17
N GLN A 135 20.89 -8.31 16.10
CA GLN A 135 20.89 -9.74 15.79
C GLN A 135 22.31 -10.27 15.53
N ALA A 136 23.09 -9.59 14.68
CA ALA A 136 24.47 -9.95 14.37
C ALA A 136 25.35 -9.99 15.64
N SER A 137 25.19 -9.00 16.52
CA SER A 137 25.90 -8.99 17.82
C SER A 137 25.50 -10.15 18.73
N THR A 138 24.23 -10.53 18.71
CA THR A 138 23.70 -11.66 19.50
C THR A 138 24.24 -13.00 18.98
N ASP A 139 24.30 -13.15 17.65
CA ASP A 139 24.72 -14.38 16.97
C ASP A 139 26.24 -14.48 16.78
N ARG A 140 27.00 -13.46 17.21
CA ARG A 140 28.46 -13.32 17.02
C ARG A 140 28.87 -13.42 15.55
N GLN A 141 28.08 -12.80 14.67
CA GLN A 141 28.37 -12.69 13.25
C GLN A 141 28.65 -11.23 12.88
N ASP A 142 29.37 -11.04 11.78
CA ASP A 142 29.56 -9.71 11.20
C ASP A 142 28.31 -9.28 10.42
N LEU A 143 27.90 -8.03 10.60
CA LEU A 143 26.82 -7.46 9.81
C LEU A 143 27.34 -7.07 8.42
N VAL A 144 26.98 -7.85 7.40
CA VAL A 144 27.28 -7.52 6.00
C VAL A 144 26.14 -6.71 5.40
N ILE A 145 26.41 -5.48 4.96
CA ILE A 145 25.44 -4.63 4.25
C ILE A 145 25.80 -4.59 2.76
N SER A 146 25.03 -5.31 1.95
CA SER A 146 25.12 -5.23 0.49
C SER A 146 24.04 -4.28 -0.05
N HIS A 147 24.37 -3.52 -1.08
CA HIS A 147 23.41 -2.70 -1.81
C HIS A 147 23.61 -2.87 -3.32
N ALA A 148 22.51 -2.94 -4.06
CA ALA A 148 22.55 -2.85 -5.52
C ALA A 148 22.59 -1.38 -5.92
N ILE A 149 23.52 -1.01 -6.80
CA ILE A 149 23.52 0.30 -7.45
C ILE A 149 22.54 0.19 -8.62
N GLY A 150 21.31 0.68 -8.42
CA GLY A 150 20.36 0.86 -9.51
C GLY A 150 20.68 2.14 -10.27
N HIS A 151 20.85 2.07 -11.59
CA HIS A 151 20.82 3.26 -12.45
C HIS A 151 19.41 3.86 -12.40
N ARG A 152 19.21 4.83 -11.51
CA ARG A 152 18.03 5.71 -11.53
C ARG A 152 18.38 6.88 -12.45
N GLN A 153 17.76 6.94 -13.63
CA GLN A 153 17.69 8.21 -14.36
C GLN A 153 16.92 9.20 -13.47
N ASP A 154 17.58 10.32 -13.21
CA ASP A 154 17.20 11.47 -12.41
C ASP A 154 15.69 11.74 -12.30
N LEU A 155 15.14 11.52 -11.09
CA LEU A 155 13.99 12.28 -10.62
C LEU A 155 14.49 13.17 -9.49
N ARG A 156 14.61 14.48 -9.79
CA ARG A 156 14.97 15.51 -8.81
C ARG A 156 13.91 15.58 -7.70
N PRO A 157 14.32 15.92 -6.46
CA PRO A 157 13.38 16.10 -5.35
C PRO A 157 12.52 17.34 -5.55
N TYR A 158 11.22 17.18 -5.31
CA TYR A 158 10.33 18.25 -4.83
C TYR A 158 9.93 17.90 -3.40
#